data_AF-A0A8J3MUQ1-F1
#
_entry.id   AF-A0A8J3MUQ1-F1
#
_cell.length_a   1.000
_cell.length_b   1.000
_cell.length_c   1.000
_cell.angle_alpha   90.00
_cell.angle_beta   90.00
_cell.angle_gamma   90.00
#
_symmetry.space_group_name_H-M   'P 1'
#
loop_
_entity.id
_entity.type
_entity.pdbx_description
1 polymer ?
#
loop_
_entity_poly.entity_id
_entity_poly.type
_entity_poly.pdbx_seq_one_letter_code
_entity_poly.pdbx_strand_id
1 'polypeptide(L)'
;MQTVLYNNGFLCGILNDARKPISLSSLNPALSRKAKQMSNKARVALTVHDLETSIAFYTTLLNFELVEFQPDAGIAYIRDSDDDLVLLASPHLEDPHSLLDEPRQVFKPGDTLDFFVDTFETQHARLVEDGLTDIRVEENERGERKLLVTDPNGYHFAFVIPVKRSPEAMLAAYAGLSDEIAAALDGLSEADLDLERAPNEWSIRQIIHHLALSTSLSLMSIETVLVSPGSVFVRPPHDQEKWVEVLDYKHRPIGTSLALISAVQAHITQLLRSVPNSWDHSIVRKFTTEDEGHTATLSDMITIQIEHTTAHLDEIRQTRKIHHR
;
A
#
# COMPACT_ATOMS: atom_id res chain seq x y z
N MET A 1 -0.58 3.57 -46.93
CA MET A 1 -1.42 2.79 -46.00
C MET A 1 -1.09 3.28 -44.61
N GLN A 2 -2.05 3.96 -43.98
CA GLN A 2 -1.87 4.82 -42.82
C GLN A 2 -1.54 4.05 -41.53
N THR A 3 -0.58 4.61 -40.81
CA THR A 3 -0.32 4.48 -39.38
C THR A 3 -1.58 4.82 -38.57
N VAL A 4 -1.99 3.94 -37.65
CA VAL A 4 -3.02 4.25 -36.65
C VAL A 4 -2.34 4.25 -35.28
N LEU A 5 -2.17 5.46 -34.75
CA LEU A 5 -1.87 5.77 -33.35
C LEU A 5 -3.15 5.54 -32.54
N TYR A 6 -3.12 4.69 -31.52
CA TYR A 6 -4.17 4.69 -30.49
C TYR A 6 -3.73 5.54 -29.32
N ASN A 7 -4.20 6.78 -29.39
CA ASN A 7 -4.34 7.74 -28.32
C ASN A 7 -5.47 7.25 -27.40
N ASN A 8 -5.26 7.14 -26.09
CA ASN A 8 -6.35 7.00 -25.11
C ASN A 8 -5.98 7.77 -23.85
N GLY A 9 -6.15 9.09 -23.92
CA GLY A 9 -6.42 9.91 -22.74
C GLY A 9 -7.91 9.83 -22.42
N PHE A 10 -8.24 9.62 -21.16
CA PHE A 10 -9.55 9.95 -20.62
C PHE A 10 -9.37 10.60 -19.24
N LEU A 11 -9.76 11.88 -19.19
CA LEU A 11 -9.97 12.65 -17.97
C LEU A 11 -11.15 12.08 -17.19
N CYS A 12 -11.07 12.10 -15.86
CA CYS A 12 -12.20 12.51 -15.04
C CYS A 12 -11.67 13.16 -13.75
N GLY A 13 -11.79 14.47 -13.66
CA GLY A 13 -11.70 15.19 -12.39
C GLY A 13 -13.09 15.37 -11.81
N ILE A 14 -13.20 15.35 -10.47
CA ILE A 14 -14.11 16.19 -9.67
C ILE A 14 -13.61 16.17 -8.22
N LEU A 15 -13.61 17.36 -7.64
CA LEU A 15 -13.34 17.74 -6.25
C LEU A 15 -14.43 17.21 -5.30
N ASN A 16 -14.06 16.68 -4.12
CA ASN A 16 -14.50 17.24 -2.83
C ASN A 16 -13.91 16.53 -1.60
N ASP A 17 -13.18 17.32 -0.82
CA ASP A 17 -13.25 17.53 0.63
C ASP A 17 -13.98 16.48 1.51
N ALA A 18 -13.27 15.42 1.89
CA ALA A 18 -13.41 14.74 3.18
C ALA A 18 -12.11 13.96 3.45
N ARG A 19 -11.32 14.46 4.42
CA ARG A 19 -9.92 14.09 4.66
C ARG A 19 -9.74 12.62 5.08
N LYS A 20 -8.89 11.89 4.37
CA LYS A 20 -8.24 10.67 4.82
C LYS A 20 -6.77 10.62 4.37
N PRO A 21 -5.89 9.96 5.13
CA PRO A 21 -4.50 9.78 4.75
C PRO A 21 -4.41 8.98 3.44
N ILE A 22 -3.91 9.61 2.39
CA ILE A 22 -3.45 8.91 1.19
C ILE A 22 -2.14 8.24 1.58
N SER A 23 -2.12 6.91 1.64
CA SER A 23 -0.95 6.11 1.99
C SER A 23 -0.17 5.73 0.73
N LEU A 24 1.16 5.86 0.76
CA LEU A 24 2.05 5.25 -0.24
C LEU A 24 1.83 3.74 -0.39
N SER A 25 1.22 3.05 0.58
CA SER A 25 0.88 1.62 0.49
C SER A 25 -0.17 1.26 -0.56
N SER A 26 -0.90 2.24 -1.14
CA SER A 26 -1.67 1.98 -2.36
C SER A 26 -0.76 1.62 -3.54
N LEU A 27 0.52 1.98 -3.45
CA LEU A 27 1.63 1.41 -4.22
C LEU A 27 2.30 0.33 -3.36
N ASN A 28 1.78 -0.89 -3.44
CA ASN A 28 2.34 -2.15 -2.95
C ASN A 28 3.57 -2.06 -1.99
N PRO A 29 3.41 -2.29 -0.67
CA PRO A 29 4.46 -2.26 0.37
C PRO A 29 5.76 -3.03 0.07
N ALA A 30 5.71 -4.01 -0.84
CA ALA A 30 6.84 -4.83 -1.21
C ALA A 30 7.77 -4.21 -2.28
N LEU A 31 7.44 -3.03 -2.83
CA LEU A 31 8.32 -2.29 -3.74
C LEU A 31 9.52 -1.66 -3.02
N SER A 32 9.43 -1.41 -1.71
CA SER A 32 10.49 -0.84 -0.86
C SER A 32 11.68 -1.81 -0.62
N ARG A 33 11.50 -3.13 -0.81
CA ARG A 33 12.54 -4.15 -0.56
C ARG A 33 13.23 -4.62 -1.85
N LYS A 34 13.93 -3.69 -2.51
CA LYS A 34 15.02 -3.84 -3.53
C LYS A 34 14.98 -5.02 -4.53
N ALA A 35 14.76 -4.66 -5.80
CA ALA A 35 15.75 -4.85 -6.87
C ALA A 35 15.97 -3.48 -7.54
N LYS A 36 17.22 -3.04 -7.60
CA LYS A 36 17.62 -1.65 -7.78
C LYS A 36 18.06 -1.40 -9.23
N GLN A 37 17.11 -1.12 -10.12
CA GLN A 37 17.37 -0.35 -11.33
C GLN A 37 16.73 1.02 -11.18
N MET A 38 17.60 2.02 -11.22
CA MET A 38 17.31 3.43 -10.95
C MET A 38 16.21 3.91 -11.91
N SER A 39 15.00 4.10 -11.39
CA SER A 39 14.05 4.97 -12.08
C SER A 39 14.61 6.38 -11.99
N ASN A 40 15.07 6.92 -13.13
CA ASN A 40 15.51 8.32 -13.20
C ASN A 40 14.33 9.31 -13.21
N LYS A 41 13.11 8.86 -12.92
CA LYS A 41 11.90 9.69 -12.96
C LYS A 41 11.09 9.52 -11.69
N ALA A 42 10.63 10.65 -11.17
CA ALA A 42 9.74 10.69 -10.02
C ALA A 42 8.35 10.20 -10.42
N ARG A 43 7.71 9.46 -9.51
CA ARG A 43 6.29 9.07 -9.61
C ARG A 43 5.41 9.83 -8.63
N VAL A 44 6.04 10.42 -7.63
CA VAL A 44 5.42 11.14 -6.53
C VAL A 44 5.85 12.61 -6.56
N ALA A 45 4.91 13.52 -6.31
CA ALA A 45 5.20 14.94 -6.07
C ALA A 45 4.61 15.45 -4.75
N LEU A 46 5.37 16.32 -4.09
CA LEU A 46 4.97 17.13 -2.94
C LEU A 46 5.01 18.61 -3.33
N THR A 47 3.92 19.33 -3.11
CA THR A 47 3.89 20.77 -3.28
C THR A 47 4.37 21.43 -2.00
N VAL A 48 5.51 22.10 -2.05
CA VAL A 48 6.16 22.70 -0.87
C VAL A 48 6.21 24.21 -0.98
N HIS A 49 6.00 24.90 0.14
CA HIS A 49 5.97 26.37 0.18
C HIS A 49 7.34 27.00 -0.06
N ASP A 50 8.37 26.39 0.52
CA ASP A 50 9.76 26.84 0.40
C ASP A 50 10.65 25.63 0.11
N LEU A 51 11.27 25.62 -1.08
CA LEU A 51 12.08 24.49 -1.54
C LEU A 51 13.31 24.30 -0.66
N GLU A 52 14.01 25.37 -0.30
CA GLU A 52 15.25 25.27 0.48
C GLU A 52 14.99 24.71 1.88
N THR A 53 13.97 25.22 2.58
CA THR A 53 13.54 24.74 3.89
C THR A 53 13.11 23.27 3.83
N SER A 54 12.37 22.89 2.78
CA SER A 54 11.90 21.51 2.62
C SER A 54 13.05 20.56 2.28
N ILE A 55 13.95 20.95 1.36
CA ILE A 55 15.17 20.19 1.05
C ILE A 55 16.02 20.00 2.32
N ALA A 56 16.23 21.06 3.10
CA ALA A 56 16.98 20.99 4.35
C ALA A 56 16.33 20.02 5.35
N PHE A 57 15.01 20.07 5.50
CA PHE A 57 14.26 19.14 6.35
C PHE A 57 14.46 17.69 5.89
N TYR A 58 14.23 17.40 4.61
CA TYR A 58 14.33 16.03 4.09
C TYR A 58 15.75 15.48 4.14
N THR A 59 16.74 16.28 3.76
CA THR A 59 18.14 15.84 3.70
C THR A 59 18.79 15.73 5.07
N THR A 60 18.45 16.63 6.00
CA THR A 60 19.08 16.67 7.33
C THR A 60 18.34 15.83 8.34
N LEU A 61 16.99 15.87 8.35
CA LEU A 61 16.19 15.25 9.40
C LEU A 61 15.65 13.87 9.02
N LEU A 62 15.33 13.67 7.74
CA LEU A 62 14.87 12.36 7.25
C LEU A 62 15.98 11.53 6.60
N ASN A 63 17.16 12.13 6.37
CA ASN A 63 18.32 11.52 5.69
C ASN A 63 18.01 11.07 4.25
N PHE A 64 17.21 11.87 3.55
CA PHE A 64 16.99 11.72 2.11
C PHE A 64 18.14 12.35 1.32
N GLU A 65 18.33 11.94 0.08
CA GLU A 65 19.39 12.46 -0.77
C GLU A 65 18.84 13.52 -1.73
N LEU A 66 19.46 14.70 -1.79
CA LEU A 66 19.17 15.66 -2.84
C LEU A 66 19.80 15.18 -4.15
N VAL A 67 18.97 14.90 -5.16
CA VAL A 67 19.42 14.43 -6.47
C VAL A 67 19.64 15.60 -7.42
N GLU A 68 18.71 16.56 -7.44
CA GLU A 68 18.77 17.71 -8.32
C GLU A 68 17.98 18.89 -7.72
N PHE A 69 18.46 20.11 -7.91
CA PHE A 69 17.78 21.33 -7.48
C PHE A 69 17.82 22.36 -8.60
N GLN A 70 16.63 22.77 -9.06
CA GLN A 70 16.45 23.79 -10.10
C GLN A 70 15.60 24.94 -9.54
N PRO A 71 16.20 25.90 -8.82
CA PRO A 71 15.47 26.99 -8.17
C PRO A 71 14.69 27.85 -9.16
N ASP A 72 15.24 28.12 -10.35
CA ASP A 72 14.59 28.94 -11.38
C ASP A 72 13.33 28.26 -11.96
N ALA A 73 13.32 26.94 -12.00
CA ALA A 73 12.16 26.15 -12.42
C ALA A 73 11.19 25.86 -11.25
N GLY A 74 11.57 26.24 -10.02
CA GLY A 74 10.76 26.00 -8.83
C GLY A 74 10.60 24.51 -8.51
N ILE A 75 11.63 23.68 -8.78
CA ILE A 75 11.59 22.23 -8.51
C ILE A 75 12.88 21.71 -7.87
N ALA A 76 12.76 20.59 -7.16
CA ALA A 76 13.86 19.76 -6.73
C ALA A 76 13.48 18.28 -6.79
N TYR A 77 14.47 17.40 -6.98
CA TYR A 77 14.31 15.97 -6.86
C TYR A 77 15.09 15.47 -5.66
N ILE A 78 14.41 14.77 -4.77
CA ILE A 78 15.03 14.07 -3.65
C ILE A 78 14.83 12.56 -3.83
N ARG A 79 15.72 11.78 -3.26
CA ARG A 79 15.63 10.32 -3.19
C ARG A 79 15.39 9.93 -1.75
N ASP A 80 14.30 9.20 -1.50
CA ASP A 80 13.91 8.80 -0.16
C ASP A 80 14.68 7.58 0.36
N SER A 81 14.30 7.08 1.54
CA SER A 81 14.95 5.91 2.15
C SER A 81 14.69 4.58 1.43
N ASP A 82 13.63 4.52 0.61
CA ASP A 82 13.29 3.36 -0.22
C ASP A 82 13.93 3.43 -1.61
N ASP A 83 14.73 4.47 -1.86
CA ASP A 83 15.42 4.77 -3.13
C ASP A 83 14.51 5.31 -4.24
N ASP A 84 13.29 5.73 -3.89
CA ASP A 84 12.35 6.32 -4.83
C ASP A 84 12.61 7.82 -5.02
N LEU A 85 12.44 8.29 -6.26
CA LEU A 85 12.59 9.69 -6.59
C LEU A 85 11.28 10.44 -6.32
N VAL A 86 11.36 11.50 -5.51
CA VAL A 86 10.25 12.37 -5.13
C VAL A 86 10.50 13.78 -5.69
N LEU A 87 9.52 14.30 -6.41
CA LEU A 87 9.51 15.68 -6.90
C LEU A 87 9.02 16.62 -5.81
N LEU A 88 9.84 17.61 -5.43
CA LEU A 88 9.39 18.77 -4.68
C LEU A 88 9.08 19.89 -5.67
N ALA A 89 7.84 20.36 -5.67
CA ALA A 89 7.38 21.42 -6.56
C ALA A 89 6.96 22.65 -5.78
N SER A 90 7.38 23.83 -6.23
CA SER A 90 6.87 25.09 -5.70
C SER A 90 5.38 25.25 -6.04
N PRO A 91 4.61 26.08 -5.30
CA PRO A 91 3.20 26.29 -5.57
C PRO A 91 2.93 27.04 -6.88
N HIS A 92 3.98 27.58 -7.50
CA HIS A 92 3.92 28.32 -8.76
C HIS A 92 4.11 27.43 -9.99
N LEU A 93 4.47 26.15 -9.82
CA LEU A 93 4.55 25.20 -10.91
C LEU A 93 3.12 24.88 -11.42
N GLU A 94 2.84 25.20 -12.69
CA GLU A 94 1.49 25.08 -13.26
C GLU A 94 0.96 23.64 -13.29
N ASP A 95 1.82 22.66 -13.59
CA ASP A 95 1.43 21.25 -13.63
C ASP A 95 2.59 20.30 -13.25
N PRO A 96 2.65 19.84 -11.97
CA PRO A 96 3.63 18.85 -11.54
C PRO A 96 3.45 17.50 -12.24
N HIS A 97 2.26 17.14 -12.75
CA HIS A 97 2.05 15.85 -13.39
C HIS A 97 2.88 15.67 -14.66
N SER A 98 3.15 16.76 -15.38
CA SER A 98 3.99 16.74 -16.58
C SER A 98 5.42 16.24 -16.34
N LEU A 99 5.89 16.31 -15.08
CA LEU A 99 7.22 15.90 -14.65
C LEU A 99 7.25 14.51 -14.00
N LEU A 100 6.09 13.86 -13.86
CA LEU A 100 5.97 12.54 -13.24
C LEU A 100 5.85 11.42 -14.27
N ASP A 101 6.38 10.25 -13.92
CA ASP A 101 6.14 9.00 -14.64
C ASP A 101 4.91 8.25 -14.08
N GLU A 102 4.34 7.36 -14.89
CA GLU A 102 3.15 6.61 -14.48
C GLU A 102 3.49 5.49 -13.48
N PRO A 103 2.67 5.23 -12.45
CA PRO A 103 1.50 6.03 -12.06
C PRO A 103 1.91 7.34 -11.38
N ARG A 104 1.26 8.44 -11.79
CA ARG A 104 1.53 9.78 -11.24
C ARG A 104 0.71 10.04 -9.97
N GLN A 105 1.38 10.40 -8.89
CA GLN A 105 0.73 10.75 -7.63
C GLN A 105 1.21 12.11 -7.12
N VAL A 106 0.27 13.02 -6.84
CA VAL A 106 0.55 14.34 -6.24
C VAL A 106 -0.12 14.39 -4.88
N PHE A 107 0.70 14.48 -3.83
CA PHE A 107 0.27 14.50 -2.44
C PHE A 107 -0.12 15.92 -2.02
N LYS A 108 -1.08 16.02 -1.11
CA LYS A 108 -1.58 17.26 -0.50
C LYS A 108 -1.19 17.33 0.98
N PRO A 109 -1.02 18.54 1.54
CA PRO A 109 -0.84 18.69 2.98
C PRO A 109 -1.88 17.90 3.78
N GLY A 110 -1.42 17.14 4.77
CA GLY A 110 -2.22 16.19 5.56
C GLY A 110 -2.16 14.73 5.07
N ASP A 111 -1.65 14.46 3.87
CA ASP A 111 -1.42 13.09 3.40
C ASP A 111 -0.22 12.44 4.11
N THR A 112 -0.15 11.10 4.08
CA THR A 112 0.84 10.32 4.82
C THR A 112 1.69 9.42 3.91
N LEU A 113 3.00 9.60 3.96
CA LEU A 113 3.97 8.76 3.28
C LEU A 113 4.44 7.68 4.26
N ASP A 114 4.19 6.41 3.94
CA ASP A 114 4.55 5.27 4.78
C ASP A 114 5.91 4.68 4.34
N PHE A 115 6.81 4.43 5.30
CA PHE A 115 8.14 3.86 5.10
C PHE A 115 8.35 2.66 6.03
N PHE A 116 8.78 1.51 5.50
CA PHE A 116 8.97 0.32 6.33
C PHE A 116 10.38 0.28 6.92
N VAL A 117 10.47 0.17 8.25
CA VAL A 117 11.76 0.15 8.96
C VAL A 117 11.90 -1.11 9.81
N ASP A 118 13.14 -1.59 9.95
CA ASP A 118 13.42 -2.88 10.58
C ASP A 118 13.26 -2.89 12.11
N THR A 119 13.59 -1.78 12.75
CA THR A 119 13.62 -1.67 14.22
C THR A 119 13.16 -0.29 14.67
N PHE A 120 12.23 -0.30 15.64
CA PHE A 120 11.69 0.92 16.22
C PHE A 120 12.78 1.73 16.90
N GLU A 121 13.61 1.06 17.71
CA GLU A 121 14.57 1.70 18.60
C GLU A 121 15.69 2.38 17.80
N THR A 122 16.20 1.72 16.75
CA THR A 122 17.21 2.32 15.86
C THR A 122 16.63 3.46 15.04
N GLN A 123 15.42 3.31 14.48
CA GLN A 123 14.82 4.39 13.70
C GLN A 123 14.48 5.60 14.57
N HIS A 124 13.91 5.39 15.75
CA HIS A 124 13.61 6.46 16.70
C HIS A 124 14.89 7.17 17.16
N ALA A 125 15.92 6.41 17.56
CA ALA A 125 17.20 6.98 17.97
C ALA A 125 17.83 7.83 16.86
N ARG A 126 17.80 7.34 15.61
CA ARG A 126 18.29 8.06 14.43
C ARG A 126 17.56 9.39 14.25
N LEU A 127 16.23 9.37 14.21
CA LEU A 127 15.43 10.60 14.02
C LEU A 127 15.72 11.64 15.11
N VAL A 128 15.88 11.19 16.36
CA VAL A 128 16.25 12.07 17.49
C VAL A 128 17.67 12.62 17.35
N GLU A 129 18.64 11.80 16.95
CA GLU A 129 20.03 12.21 16.72
C GLU A 129 20.14 13.23 15.58
N ASP A 130 19.35 13.04 14.52
CA ASP A 130 19.23 13.97 13.38
C ASP A 130 18.54 15.29 13.76
N GLY A 131 17.98 15.39 14.98
CA GLY A 131 17.44 16.63 15.55
C GLY A 131 15.92 16.78 15.47
N LEU A 132 15.18 15.72 15.12
CA LEU A 132 13.71 15.73 15.19
C LEU A 132 13.25 15.70 16.64
N THR A 133 12.39 16.67 16.97
CA THR A 133 11.86 16.85 18.33
C THR A 133 10.37 16.52 18.44
N ASP A 134 9.63 16.57 17.33
CA ASP A 134 8.20 16.24 17.26
C ASP A 134 7.98 14.90 16.53
N ILE A 135 8.22 13.80 17.25
CA ILE A 135 8.00 12.44 16.78
C ILE A 135 6.84 11.85 17.58
N ARG A 136 5.73 11.53 16.91
CA ARG A 136 4.59 10.87 17.53
C ARG A 136 4.73 9.35 17.40
N VAL A 137 4.43 8.62 18.46
CA VAL A 137 4.39 7.15 18.44
C VAL A 137 2.94 6.70 18.43
N GLU A 138 2.58 5.90 17.44
CA GLU A 138 1.29 5.24 17.38
C GLU A 138 1.51 3.73 17.50
N GLU A 139 0.71 3.08 18.36
CA GLU A 139 0.67 1.63 18.48
C GLU A 139 -0.78 1.18 18.38
N ASN A 140 -1.05 0.23 17.48
CA ASN A 140 -2.38 -0.34 17.37
C ASN A 140 -2.53 -1.58 18.29
N GLU A 141 -3.75 -2.07 18.46
CA GLU A 141 -4.05 -3.24 19.32
C GLU A 141 -3.32 -4.52 18.90
N ARG A 142 -2.73 -4.54 17.70
CA ARG A 142 -1.99 -5.66 17.13
C ARG A 142 -0.47 -5.56 17.38
N GLY A 143 -0.02 -4.51 18.06
CA GLY A 143 1.39 -4.25 18.37
C GLY A 143 2.19 -3.71 17.18
N GLU A 144 1.53 -3.31 16.09
CA GLU A 144 2.19 -2.53 15.03
C GLU A 144 2.49 -1.15 15.58
N ARG A 145 3.74 -0.72 15.46
CA ARG A 145 4.20 0.60 15.88
C ARG A 145 4.49 1.45 14.66
N LYS A 146 4.17 2.73 14.74
CA LYS A 146 4.54 3.75 13.75
C LYS A 146 5.20 4.93 14.44
N LEU A 147 6.26 5.45 13.83
CA LEU A 147 6.82 6.75 14.16
C LEU A 147 6.31 7.75 13.14
N LEU A 148 5.54 8.73 13.59
CA LEU A 148 4.92 9.73 12.74
C LEU A 148 5.63 11.07 12.91
N VAL A 149 6.22 11.55 11.82
CA VAL A 149 6.89 12.86 11.71
C VAL A 149 6.06 13.76 10.82
N THR A 150 5.97 15.05 11.14
CA THR A 150 5.28 16.03 10.29
C THR A 150 6.30 17.01 9.71
N ASP A 151 6.25 17.23 8.40
CA ASP A 151 7.13 18.19 7.73
C ASP A 151 6.63 19.64 7.87
N PRO A 152 7.42 20.64 7.45
CA PRO A 152 7.03 22.05 7.51
C PRO A 152 5.79 22.41 6.66
N ASN A 153 5.44 21.58 5.68
CA ASN A 153 4.31 21.79 4.77
C ASN A 153 3.04 21.03 5.21
N GLY A 154 3.10 20.30 6.33
CA GLY A 154 1.97 19.55 6.89
C GLY A 154 1.77 18.15 6.32
N TYR A 155 2.74 17.61 5.57
CA TYR A 155 2.79 16.20 5.20
C TYR A 155 3.23 15.34 6.37
N HIS A 156 2.74 14.11 6.43
CA HIS A 156 3.11 13.15 7.46
C HIS A 156 4.01 12.06 6.88
N PHE A 157 5.04 11.68 7.64
CA PHE A 157 5.99 10.62 7.31
C PHE A 157 5.88 9.56 8.41
N ALA A 158 5.31 8.41 8.06
CA ALA A 158 5.05 7.32 8.99
C ALA A 158 6.07 6.21 8.76
N PHE A 159 7.02 6.04 9.68
CA PHE A 159 7.91 4.90 9.68
C PHE A 159 7.20 3.74 10.37
N VAL A 160 6.75 2.76 9.59
CA VAL A 160 6.01 1.59 10.03
C VAL A 160 6.99 0.48 10.42
N ILE A 161 6.83 -0.07 11.61
CA ILE A 161 7.61 -1.20 12.10
C ILE A 161 6.74 -2.45 11.94
N PRO A 162 7.05 -3.33 10.98
CA PRO A 162 6.29 -4.56 10.78
C PRO A 162 6.34 -5.43 12.03
N VAL A 163 5.21 -6.03 12.38
CA VAL A 163 5.15 -7.01 13.46
C VAL A 163 5.86 -8.28 12.99
N LYS A 164 7.08 -8.52 13.48
CA LYS A 164 7.79 -9.79 13.25
C LYS A 164 7.07 -10.91 14.00
N ARG A 165 6.50 -11.85 13.25
CA ARG A 165 5.79 -13.01 13.78
C ARG A 165 6.63 -14.27 13.56
N SER A 166 6.60 -15.20 14.51
CA SER A 166 7.15 -16.54 14.26
C SER A 166 6.30 -17.26 13.19
N PRO A 167 6.84 -18.30 12.52
CA PRO A 167 6.07 -19.19 11.65
C PRO A 167 4.72 -19.64 12.24
N GLU A 168 4.71 -20.03 13.51
CA GLU A 168 3.52 -20.50 14.22
C GLU A 168 2.51 -19.37 14.42
N ALA A 169 2.98 -18.17 14.78
CA ALA A 169 2.14 -17.00 14.96
C ALA A 169 1.57 -16.49 13.62
N MET A 170 2.36 -16.51 12.54
CA MET A 170 1.86 -16.17 11.19
C MET A 170 0.80 -17.16 10.72
N LEU A 171 1.05 -18.46 10.90
CA LEU A 171 0.07 -19.50 10.56
C LEU A 171 -1.23 -19.33 11.34
N ALA A 172 -1.16 -19.07 12.65
CA ALA A 172 -2.33 -18.86 13.48
C ALA A 172 -3.11 -17.60 13.05
N ALA A 173 -2.42 -16.49 12.81
CA ALA A 173 -3.04 -15.25 12.35
C ALA A 173 -3.71 -15.42 10.98
N TYR A 174 -3.03 -16.03 10.02
CA TYR A 174 -3.59 -16.28 8.69
C TYR A 174 -4.82 -17.20 8.74
N ALA A 175 -4.76 -18.26 9.55
CA ALA A 175 -5.87 -19.19 9.72
C ALA A 175 -7.11 -18.55 10.38
N GLY A 176 -6.92 -17.51 11.20
CA GLY A 176 -8.00 -16.78 11.88
C GLY A 176 -8.73 -15.75 11.02
N LEU A 177 -8.20 -15.39 9.85
CA LEU A 177 -8.76 -14.31 9.01
C LEU A 177 -10.22 -14.57 8.59
N SER A 178 -10.61 -15.82 8.32
CA SER A 178 -12.01 -16.14 7.99
C SER A 178 -12.97 -15.85 9.13
N ASP A 179 -12.57 -16.15 10.37
CA ASP A 179 -13.38 -15.89 11.56
C ASP A 179 -13.46 -14.38 11.83
N GLU A 180 -12.37 -13.64 11.60
CA GLU A 180 -12.36 -12.19 11.71
C GLU A 180 -13.27 -11.51 10.68
N ILE A 181 -13.28 -12.00 9.43
CA ILE A 181 -14.20 -11.52 8.38
C ILE A 181 -15.65 -11.80 8.81
N ALA A 182 -15.95 -13.01 9.27
CA ALA A 182 -17.29 -13.36 9.74
C ALA A 182 -17.75 -12.46 10.89
N ALA A 183 -16.88 -12.22 11.88
CA ALA A 183 -17.17 -11.34 13.00
C ALA A 183 -17.39 -9.88 12.57
N ALA A 184 -16.63 -9.39 11.60
CA ALA A 184 -16.79 -8.03 11.08
C ALA A 184 -18.14 -7.82 10.36
N LEU A 185 -18.72 -8.88 9.80
CA LEU A 185 -20.01 -8.87 9.11
C LEU A 185 -21.19 -9.26 9.99
N ASP A 186 -20.93 -9.76 11.21
CA ASP A 186 -21.99 -10.23 12.10
C ASP A 186 -23.01 -9.13 12.44
N GLY A 187 -24.29 -9.49 12.33
CA GLY A 187 -25.42 -8.60 12.57
C GLY A 187 -25.77 -7.65 11.43
N LEU A 188 -25.01 -7.60 10.33
CA LEU A 188 -25.34 -6.76 9.17
C LEU A 188 -26.49 -7.35 8.35
N SER A 189 -27.42 -6.49 7.94
CA SER A 189 -28.45 -6.85 6.96
C SER A 189 -27.90 -6.72 5.53
N GLU A 190 -28.62 -7.28 4.56
CA GLU A 190 -28.26 -7.17 3.14
C GLU A 190 -28.12 -5.71 2.67
N ALA A 191 -28.96 -4.81 3.20
CA ALA A 191 -28.90 -3.38 2.89
C ALA A 191 -27.72 -2.67 3.55
N ASP A 192 -27.24 -3.18 4.70
CA ASP A 192 -26.06 -2.60 5.38
C ASP A 192 -24.76 -2.88 4.62
N LEU A 193 -24.74 -3.92 3.78
CA LEU A 193 -23.58 -4.22 2.93
C LEU A 193 -23.31 -3.12 1.89
N ASP A 194 -24.31 -2.31 1.57
CA ASP A 194 -24.19 -1.22 0.59
C ASP A 194 -23.74 0.11 1.25
N LEU A 195 -23.49 0.12 2.56
CA LEU A 195 -23.01 1.29 3.27
C LEU A 195 -21.57 1.62 2.90
N GLU A 196 -21.33 2.89 2.61
CA GLU A 196 -20.02 3.46 2.29
C GLU A 196 -19.52 4.31 3.47
N ARG A 197 -18.21 4.27 3.72
CA ARG A 197 -17.55 5.04 4.79
C ARG A 197 -17.48 6.55 4.48
N ALA A 198 -17.35 6.91 3.21
CA ALA A 198 -17.39 8.27 2.69
C ALA A 198 -17.82 8.24 1.22
N PRO A 199 -18.24 9.38 0.63
CA PRO A 199 -18.61 9.42 -0.78
C PRO A 199 -17.50 8.90 -1.70
N ASN A 200 -17.87 8.05 -2.66
CA ASN A 200 -16.98 7.42 -3.65
C ASN A 200 -15.97 6.41 -3.08
N GLU A 201 -16.11 6.01 -1.81
CA GLU A 201 -15.35 4.88 -1.27
C GLU A 201 -16.12 3.57 -1.48
N TRP A 202 -15.40 2.45 -1.41
CA TRP A 202 -16.04 1.14 -1.51
C TRP A 202 -16.99 0.88 -0.35
N SER A 203 -18.16 0.33 -0.69
CA SER A 203 -19.10 -0.26 0.26
C SER A 203 -18.53 -1.54 0.89
N ILE A 204 -19.12 -1.99 2.00
CA ILE A 204 -18.77 -3.27 2.64
C ILE A 204 -18.83 -4.42 1.63
N ARG A 205 -19.86 -4.45 0.77
CA ARG A 205 -20.02 -5.45 -0.31
C ARG A 205 -18.83 -5.48 -1.26
N GLN A 206 -18.43 -4.31 -1.75
CA GLN A 206 -17.31 -4.17 -2.68
C GLN A 206 -15.99 -4.61 -2.02
N ILE A 207 -15.79 -4.27 -0.75
CA ILE A 207 -14.62 -4.71 0.03
C ILE A 207 -14.56 -6.25 0.10
N ILE A 208 -15.68 -6.94 0.38
CA ILE A 208 -15.69 -8.42 0.44
C ILE A 208 -15.36 -9.06 -0.91
N HIS A 209 -15.90 -8.52 -2.01
CA HIS A 209 -15.55 -9.01 -3.34
C HIS A 209 -14.07 -8.76 -3.69
N HIS A 210 -13.53 -7.61 -3.30
CA HIS A 210 -12.12 -7.30 -3.45
C HIS A 210 -11.22 -8.24 -2.63
N LEU A 211 -11.59 -8.56 -1.39
CA LEU A 211 -10.87 -9.56 -0.58
C LEU A 211 -10.87 -10.95 -1.24
N ALA A 212 -11.97 -11.34 -1.89
CA ALA A 212 -12.02 -12.58 -2.65
C ALA A 212 -11.06 -12.59 -3.84
N LEU A 213 -10.97 -11.47 -4.58
CA LEU A 213 -10.00 -11.31 -5.65
C LEU A 213 -8.56 -11.37 -5.13
N SER A 214 -8.23 -10.57 -4.11
CA SER A 214 -6.88 -10.50 -3.53
C SER A 214 -6.42 -11.87 -3.03
N THR A 215 -7.28 -12.57 -2.27
CA THR A 215 -7.02 -13.92 -1.78
C THR A 215 -6.77 -14.92 -2.91
N SER A 216 -7.56 -14.84 -3.99
CA SER A 216 -7.42 -15.73 -5.15
C SER A 216 -6.13 -15.47 -5.94
N LEU A 217 -5.75 -14.20 -6.13
CA LEU A 217 -4.50 -13.84 -6.82
C LEU A 217 -3.28 -14.30 -6.02
N SER A 218 -3.34 -14.23 -4.69
CA SER A 218 -2.22 -14.62 -3.83
C SER A 218 -2.01 -16.13 -3.76
N LEU A 219 -3.07 -16.94 -3.91
CA LEU A 219 -2.97 -18.40 -3.93
C LEU A 219 -1.90 -18.91 -4.90
N MET A 220 -1.97 -18.50 -6.17
CA MET A 220 -1.02 -18.99 -7.18
C MET A 220 0.41 -18.57 -6.86
N SER A 221 0.64 -17.36 -6.34
CA SER A 221 1.99 -16.93 -5.95
C SER A 221 2.52 -17.73 -4.76
N ILE A 222 1.66 -18.08 -3.80
CA ILE A 222 2.01 -18.89 -2.63
C ILE A 222 2.37 -20.31 -3.07
N GLU A 223 1.55 -20.95 -3.91
CA GLU A 223 1.89 -22.28 -4.42
C GLU A 223 3.18 -22.26 -5.25
N THR A 224 3.42 -21.18 -6.02
CA THR A 224 4.65 -21.01 -6.81
C THR A 224 5.90 -20.94 -5.94
N VAL A 225 5.88 -20.17 -4.85
CA VAL A 225 7.05 -20.09 -3.95
C VAL A 225 7.31 -21.39 -3.20
N LEU A 226 6.26 -22.18 -2.95
CA LEU A 226 6.40 -23.51 -2.34
C LEU A 226 7.01 -24.53 -3.30
N VAL A 227 6.55 -24.56 -4.56
CA VAL A 227 6.96 -25.58 -5.54
C VAL A 227 8.24 -25.21 -6.31
N SER A 228 8.51 -23.92 -6.50
CA SER A 228 9.60 -23.42 -7.32
C SER A 228 10.26 -22.20 -6.69
N PRO A 229 10.92 -22.35 -5.53
CA PRO A 229 11.70 -21.28 -4.92
C PRO A 229 12.80 -20.79 -5.88
N GLY A 230 13.03 -19.48 -5.90
CA GLY A 230 13.96 -18.77 -6.79
C GLY A 230 13.39 -18.42 -8.17
N SER A 231 12.18 -18.88 -8.49
CA SER A 231 11.52 -18.61 -9.77
C SER A 231 11.01 -17.17 -9.91
N VAL A 232 10.63 -16.79 -11.13
CA VAL A 232 9.91 -15.54 -11.42
C VAL A 232 8.42 -15.81 -11.52
N PHE A 233 7.60 -15.06 -10.78
CA PHE A 233 6.15 -15.05 -10.88
C PHE A 233 5.67 -13.70 -11.42
N VAL A 234 5.10 -13.68 -12.61
CA VAL A 234 4.48 -12.48 -13.18
C VAL A 234 3.01 -12.46 -12.77
N ARG A 235 2.65 -11.54 -11.87
CA ARG A 235 1.26 -11.36 -11.44
C ARG A 235 0.48 -10.70 -12.57
N PRO A 236 -0.75 -11.17 -12.88
CA PRO A 236 -1.60 -10.50 -13.84
C PRO A 236 -1.84 -9.03 -13.44
N PRO A 237 -1.76 -8.09 -14.40
CA PRO A 237 -2.21 -6.72 -14.17
C PRO A 237 -3.66 -6.73 -13.71
N HIS A 238 -3.95 -6.00 -12.64
CA HIS A 238 -5.29 -5.91 -12.08
C HIS A 238 -5.53 -4.46 -11.68
N ASP A 239 -6.38 -3.79 -12.44
CA ASP A 239 -6.93 -2.48 -12.11
C ASP A 239 -8.14 -2.72 -11.21
N GLN A 240 -7.97 -2.52 -9.90
CA GLN A 240 -8.99 -2.91 -8.91
C GLN A 240 -10.32 -2.20 -9.17
N GLU A 241 -10.30 -0.93 -9.55
CA GLU A 241 -11.53 -0.17 -9.87
C GLU A 241 -12.24 -0.75 -11.09
N LYS A 242 -11.49 -1.13 -12.11
CA LYS A 242 -12.06 -1.83 -13.27
C LYS A 242 -12.70 -3.16 -12.89
N TRP A 243 -12.15 -3.89 -11.92
CA TRP A 243 -12.76 -5.13 -11.44
C TRP A 243 -14.06 -4.84 -10.68
N VAL A 244 -14.09 -3.81 -9.84
CA VAL A 244 -15.29 -3.36 -9.13
C VAL A 244 -16.41 -3.01 -10.10
N GLU A 245 -16.10 -2.22 -11.13
CA GLU A 245 -17.06 -1.78 -12.15
C GLU A 245 -17.52 -2.94 -13.04
N VAL A 246 -16.60 -3.61 -13.74
CA VAL A 246 -16.92 -4.58 -14.79
C VAL A 246 -17.53 -5.86 -14.24
N LEU A 247 -17.15 -6.28 -13.04
CA LEU A 247 -17.67 -7.50 -12.42
C LEU A 247 -18.84 -7.24 -11.47
N ASP A 248 -19.37 -6.02 -11.49
CA ASP A 248 -20.58 -5.60 -10.79
C ASP A 248 -20.52 -5.88 -9.28
N TYR A 249 -19.43 -5.48 -8.62
CA TYR A 249 -19.25 -5.72 -7.19
C TYR A 249 -20.30 -4.99 -6.34
N LYS A 250 -20.93 -3.95 -6.89
CA LYS A 250 -21.93 -3.15 -6.17
C LYS A 250 -23.26 -3.87 -5.95
N HIS A 251 -23.64 -4.82 -6.80
CA HIS A 251 -25.00 -5.40 -6.76
C HIS A 251 -25.03 -6.91 -6.52
N ARG A 252 -23.87 -7.56 -6.39
CA ARG A 252 -23.80 -9.03 -6.28
C ARG A 252 -23.90 -9.50 -4.82
N PRO A 253 -24.53 -10.66 -4.56
CA PRO A 253 -24.50 -11.28 -3.24
C PRO A 253 -23.07 -11.69 -2.84
N ILE A 254 -22.71 -11.48 -1.57
CA ILE A 254 -21.35 -11.75 -1.08
C ILE A 254 -21.09 -13.22 -0.72
N GLY A 255 -22.13 -14.05 -0.59
CA GLY A 255 -22.02 -15.41 -0.05
C GLY A 255 -21.00 -16.30 -0.79
N THR A 256 -20.99 -16.25 -2.12
CA THR A 256 -20.01 -17.02 -2.92
C THR A 256 -18.59 -16.49 -2.74
N SER A 257 -18.41 -15.17 -2.59
CA SER A 257 -17.10 -14.58 -2.31
C SER A 257 -16.56 -14.98 -0.95
N LEU A 258 -17.42 -15.00 0.09
CA LEU A 258 -17.04 -15.50 1.41
C LEU A 258 -16.63 -16.97 1.38
N ALA A 259 -17.43 -17.82 0.72
CA ALA A 259 -17.10 -19.24 0.57
C ALA A 259 -15.76 -19.46 -0.15
N LEU A 260 -15.47 -18.66 -1.19
CA LEU A 260 -14.19 -18.70 -1.90
C LEU A 260 -13.02 -18.29 -0.99
N ILE A 261 -13.16 -17.19 -0.25
CA ILE A 261 -12.13 -16.72 0.70
C ILE A 261 -11.82 -17.83 1.71
N SER A 262 -12.85 -18.40 2.35
CA SER A 262 -12.67 -19.45 3.36
C SER A 262 -12.02 -20.71 2.78
N ALA A 263 -12.42 -21.14 1.58
CA ALA A 263 -11.83 -22.31 0.93
C ALA A 263 -10.34 -22.09 0.62
N VAL A 264 -9.99 -20.93 0.07
CA VAL A 264 -8.59 -20.61 -0.29
C VAL A 264 -7.73 -20.42 0.96
N GLN A 265 -8.22 -19.73 1.99
CA GLN A 265 -7.50 -19.57 3.26
C GLN A 265 -7.28 -20.92 3.97
N ALA A 266 -8.30 -21.79 3.99
CA ALA A 266 -8.16 -23.13 4.55
C ALA A 266 -7.14 -23.98 3.78
N HIS A 267 -7.17 -23.91 2.44
CA HIS A 267 -6.21 -24.61 1.57
C HIS A 267 -4.78 -24.14 1.82
N ILE A 268 -4.53 -22.82 1.80
CA ILE A 268 -3.20 -22.26 2.10
C ILE A 268 -2.74 -22.64 3.51
N THR A 269 -3.63 -22.60 4.51
CA THR A 269 -3.31 -23.03 5.88
C THR A 269 -2.87 -24.49 5.94
N GLN A 270 -3.53 -25.39 5.18
CA GLN A 270 -3.12 -26.79 5.07
C GLN A 270 -1.76 -26.94 4.40
N LEU A 271 -1.48 -26.18 3.33
CA LEU A 271 -0.19 -26.17 2.68
C LEU A 271 0.91 -25.73 3.64
N LEU A 272 0.75 -24.61 4.33
CA LEU A 272 1.73 -24.08 5.29
C LEU A 272 2.05 -25.09 6.42
N ARG A 273 1.06 -25.86 6.87
CA ARG A 273 1.25 -26.95 7.85
C ARG A 273 2.01 -28.14 7.26
N SER A 274 1.82 -28.42 5.97
CA SER A 274 2.40 -29.59 5.30
C SER A 274 3.87 -29.38 4.90
N VAL A 275 4.28 -28.12 4.69
CA VAL A 275 5.66 -27.75 4.34
C VAL A 275 6.22 -26.69 5.30
N PRO A 276 6.38 -27.01 6.61
CA PRO A 276 6.68 -26.02 7.65
C PRO A 276 8.07 -25.38 7.57
N ASN A 277 8.98 -25.92 6.76
CA ASN A 277 10.34 -25.40 6.60
C ASN A 277 10.50 -24.48 5.38
N SER A 278 9.39 -23.94 4.83
CA SER A 278 9.39 -23.17 3.57
C SER A 278 9.23 -21.66 3.77
N TRP A 279 9.22 -21.16 5.00
CA TRP A 279 8.95 -19.74 5.31
C TRP A 279 9.96 -18.75 4.72
N ASP A 280 11.18 -19.20 4.46
CA ASP A 280 12.28 -18.44 3.84
C ASP A 280 12.37 -18.66 2.32
N HIS A 281 11.59 -19.59 1.75
CA HIS A 281 11.48 -19.70 0.30
C HIS A 281 11.05 -18.37 -0.28
N SER A 282 11.66 -17.99 -1.40
CA SER A 282 11.38 -16.73 -2.07
C SER A 282 11.22 -16.91 -3.57
N ILE A 283 10.54 -15.96 -4.20
CA ILE A 283 10.41 -15.82 -5.65
C ILE A 283 10.57 -14.34 -6.02
N VAL A 284 10.89 -14.08 -7.28
CA VAL A 284 10.85 -12.73 -7.84
C VAL A 284 9.44 -12.46 -8.39
N ARG A 285 8.72 -11.53 -7.77
CA ARG A 285 7.37 -11.14 -8.18
C ARG A 285 7.45 -9.92 -9.10
N LYS A 286 6.81 -10.00 -10.27
CA LYS A 286 6.75 -8.93 -11.27
C LYS A 286 5.31 -8.53 -11.57
N PHE A 287 5.09 -7.27 -11.93
CA PHE A 287 3.78 -6.80 -12.41
C PHE A 287 3.66 -6.78 -13.94
N THR A 288 4.80 -6.72 -14.63
CA THR A 288 4.89 -6.86 -16.09
C THR A 288 6.10 -7.73 -16.44
N THR A 289 6.26 -8.10 -17.71
CA THR A 289 7.45 -8.82 -18.16
C THR A 289 8.71 -7.94 -18.21
N GLU A 290 8.52 -6.62 -18.25
CA GLU A 290 9.59 -5.62 -18.36
C GLU A 290 10.09 -5.15 -16.98
N ASP A 291 9.28 -5.32 -15.94
CA ASP A 291 9.61 -5.04 -14.55
C ASP A 291 10.76 -5.95 -14.07
N GLU A 292 11.74 -5.40 -13.35
CA GLU A 292 12.79 -6.20 -12.70
C GLU A 292 12.21 -7.13 -11.63
N GLY A 293 11.10 -6.72 -11.01
CA GLY A 293 10.41 -7.42 -9.94
C GLY A 293 11.07 -7.25 -8.58
N HIS A 294 10.38 -7.72 -7.54
CA HIS A 294 10.89 -7.72 -6.17
C HIS A 294 10.98 -9.14 -5.65
N THR A 295 12.01 -9.42 -4.85
CA THR A 295 12.11 -10.71 -4.16
C THR A 295 11.16 -10.70 -2.97
N ALA A 296 10.24 -11.64 -2.94
CA ALA A 296 9.31 -11.82 -1.82
C ALA A 296 9.46 -13.23 -1.25
N THR A 297 9.65 -13.33 0.06
CA THR A 297 9.59 -14.62 0.77
C THR A 297 8.15 -15.07 0.98
N LEU A 298 7.95 -16.35 1.32
CA LEU A 298 6.66 -16.85 1.77
C LEU A 298 6.17 -16.07 3.00
N SER A 299 7.08 -15.76 3.94
CA SER A 299 6.77 -14.93 5.11
C SER A 299 6.25 -13.54 4.73
N ASP A 300 6.87 -12.88 3.75
CA ASP A 300 6.41 -11.58 3.25
C ASP A 300 5.01 -11.68 2.64
N MET A 301 4.76 -12.71 1.82
CA MET A 301 3.46 -12.90 1.15
C MET A 301 2.32 -13.14 2.14
N ILE A 302 2.54 -13.99 3.15
CA ILE A 302 1.54 -14.27 4.19
C ILE A 302 1.30 -13.02 5.05
N THR A 303 2.37 -12.27 5.37
CA THR A 303 2.26 -11.00 6.11
C THR A 303 1.41 -10.00 5.35
N ILE A 304 1.67 -9.79 4.06
CA ILE A 304 0.88 -8.90 3.20
C ILE A 304 -0.60 -9.31 3.19
N GLN A 305 -0.91 -10.61 3.10
CA GLN A 305 -2.31 -11.06 3.13
C GLN A 305 -3.00 -10.77 4.46
N ILE A 306 -2.31 -10.97 5.58
CA ILE A 306 -2.85 -10.67 6.92
C ILE A 306 -3.11 -9.16 7.03
N GLU A 307 -2.12 -8.34 6.69
CA GLU A 307 -2.21 -6.89 6.82
C GLU A 307 -3.27 -6.29 5.90
N HIS A 308 -3.27 -6.68 4.62
CA HIS A 308 -4.28 -6.25 3.64
C HIS A 308 -5.70 -6.62 4.07
N THR A 309 -5.91 -7.87 4.52
CA THR A 309 -7.23 -8.29 5.00
C THR A 309 -7.65 -7.48 6.21
N THR A 310 -6.74 -7.33 7.18
CA THR A 310 -7.07 -6.62 8.42
C THR A 310 -7.34 -5.13 8.18
N ALA A 311 -6.60 -4.49 7.29
CA ALA A 311 -6.83 -3.10 6.90
C ALA A 311 -8.27 -2.91 6.40
N HIS A 312 -8.72 -3.76 5.48
CA HIS A 312 -10.10 -3.75 4.97
C HIS A 312 -11.15 -4.06 6.05
N LEU A 313 -10.85 -4.92 7.02
CA LEU A 313 -11.75 -5.14 8.17
C LEU A 313 -11.88 -3.89 9.04
N ASP A 314 -10.80 -3.12 9.21
CA ASP A 314 -10.85 -1.84 9.92
C ASP A 314 -11.71 -0.83 9.16
N GLU A 315 -11.70 -0.85 7.82
CA GLU A 315 -12.62 -0.04 7.01
C GLU A 315 -14.08 -0.43 7.23
N ILE A 316 -14.39 -1.73 7.22
CA ILE A 316 -15.74 -2.24 7.50
C ILE A 316 -16.20 -1.80 8.90
N ARG A 317 -15.36 -2.00 9.92
CA ARG A 317 -15.65 -1.59 11.31
C ARG A 317 -15.90 -0.08 11.42
N GLN A 318 -15.13 0.72 10.70
CA GLN A 318 -15.32 2.17 10.66
C GLN A 318 -16.63 2.56 9.95
N THR A 319 -16.98 1.92 8.83
CA THR A 319 -18.28 2.10 8.15
C THR A 319 -19.41 1.81 9.13
N ARG A 320 -19.36 0.68 9.83
CA ARG A 320 -20.37 0.31 10.83
C ARG A 320 -20.52 1.36 11.92
N LYS A 321 -19.40 1.82 12.47
CA LYS A 321 -19.39 2.86 13.52
C LYS A 321 -20.05 4.16 13.07
N ILE A 322 -19.77 4.62 11.84
CA ILE A 322 -20.34 5.85 11.27
C ILE A 322 -21.85 5.71 11.06
N HIS A 323 -22.32 4.53 10.66
CA HIS A 323 -23.73 4.26 10.36
C HIS A 323 -24.53 3.66 11.51
N HIS A 324 -23.92 3.53 12.70
CA HIS A 324 -24.52 2.94 13.89
C HIS A 324 -25.02 1.50 13.64
N ARG A 325 -24.11 0.64 13.20
CA ARG A 325 -24.25 -0.82 13.05
C ARG A 325 -23.19 -1.58 13.84
#